data_AF-A0A2E4WZS6-F1
#
_entry.id   AF-A0A2E4WZS6-F1
#
_cell.length_a   1.000
_cell.length_b   1.000
_cell.length_c   1.000
_cell.angle_alpha   90.00
_cell.angle_beta   90.00
_cell.angle_gamma   90.00
#
_symmetry.space_group_name_H-M   'P 1'
#
loop_
_entity.id
_entity.type
_entity.pdbx_description
1 polymer ?
#
loop_
_entity_poly.entity_id
_entity_poly.type
_entity_poly.pdbx_seq_one_letter_code
_entity_poly.pdbx_strand_id
1 'polypeptide(L)'
;MTLLSTSLSPPPEELSRSPAAQWVGREADRLGLLVSQFESWEPPPTPERWLPVNRPDLTQAPRWQRGVLVEGKYQAHTHDRRVASYHSSYRAKWMAHEYLHGMVGFAWHPEGSDFFNALAAWQAEILPVALWYFHDEFGLRRCPEHQGKGPLFRTFCSACEQAAKQGPIEGTASEKTHWYGAGRRFVEAQLAAVSASVEAGDFCPAPWQSLDLASDGTAYAQAQSERLDSQAFRHFMEWFPPPADDLEAFGARILGFLDALEKDEASSLNEDAMDWRARDLCWRLLSLWSDCEGEVREELFTLAQKQAEGFDRFPEVATAYRHLYDDWYLPETEVLFAVGYPLGFEGLGCSVDRIRAGLESVCPLTLASLDPAVVDGFVASDRLERVPLVQRFAGYVSQQHLSSELEAQLEREIRAHDPDGSDLKS
;
A
#
# COMPACT_ATOMS: atom_id res chain seq x y z
N MET A 1 24.92 -9.87 -18.33
CA MET A 1 24.15 -10.00 -17.07
C MET A 1 23.08 -8.94 -17.10
N THR A 2 21.87 -9.33 -17.47
CA THR A 2 20.70 -8.45 -17.41
C THR A 2 20.39 -8.24 -15.93
N LEU A 3 20.47 -7.00 -15.44
CA LEU A 3 20.03 -6.66 -14.09
C LEU A 3 18.55 -7.06 -14.00
N LEU A 4 18.26 -8.14 -13.27
CA LEU A 4 16.89 -8.45 -12.89
C LEU A 4 16.36 -7.22 -12.15
N SER A 5 15.24 -6.67 -12.60
CA SER A 5 14.56 -5.59 -11.89
C SER A 5 14.37 -6.01 -10.44
N THR A 6 14.96 -5.26 -9.51
CA THR A 6 14.83 -5.49 -8.06
C THR A 6 13.62 -4.79 -7.46
N SER A 7 12.73 -4.25 -8.30
CA SER A 7 11.44 -3.69 -7.89
C SER A 7 10.29 -4.38 -8.62
N LEU A 8 9.18 -4.59 -7.89
CA LEU A 8 7.90 -4.95 -8.49
C LEU A 8 7.30 -3.71 -9.17
N SER A 9 6.77 -3.91 -10.36
CA SER A 9 5.93 -2.93 -11.04
C SER A 9 4.48 -3.40 -10.99
N PRO A 10 3.51 -2.50 -10.80
CA PRO A 10 2.11 -2.86 -10.88
C PRO A 10 1.75 -3.25 -12.33
N PRO A 11 0.66 -4.01 -12.53
CA PRO A 11 0.14 -4.27 -13.87
C PRO A 11 -0.06 -2.95 -14.64
N PRO A 12 0.37 -2.82 -15.91
CA PRO A 12 0.27 -1.57 -16.66
C PRO A 12 -1.15 -1.00 -16.73
N GLU A 13 -2.16 -1.87 -16.78
CA GLU A 13 -3.57 -1.48 -16.81
C GLU A 13 -4.04 -0.68 -15.58
N GLU A 14 -3.33 -0.82 -14.45
CA GLU A 14 -3.61 -0.11 -13.20
C GLU A 14 -3.36 1.40 -13.34
N LEU A 15 -2.38 1.76 -14.17
CA LEU A 15 -1.95 3.14 -14.39
C LEU A 15 -2.39 3.67 -15.75
N SER A 16 -2.89 2.82 -16.65
CA SER A 16 -3.24 3.23 -18.01
C SER A 16 -4.71 3.57 -18.23
N ARG A 17 -5.60 3.42 -17.24
CA ARG A 17 -7.07 3.48 -17.40
C ARG A 17 -7.68 4.88 -17.63
N SER A 18 -6.98 5.94 -17.23
CA SER A 18 -7.42 7.33 -17.29
C SER A 18 -6.19 8.23 -17.52
N PRO A 19 -6.35 9.44 -18.08
CA PRO A 19 -5.23 10.39 -18.19
C PRO A 19 -4.60 10.73 -16.82
N ALA A 20 -5.41 10.84 -15.77
CA ALA A 20 -4.92 11.13 -14.42
C ALA A 20 -4.10 9.96 -13.86
N ALA A 21 -4.54 8.71 -14.00
CA ALA A 21 -3.78 7.54 -13.58
C ALA A 21 -2.45 7.41 -14.36
N GLN A 22 -2.45 7.78 -15.64
CA GLN A 22 -1.23 7.77 -16.47
C GLN A 22 -0.23 8.82 -15.98
N TRP A 23 -0.70 10.01 -15.59
CA TRP A 23 0.15 11.02 -14.98
C TRP A 23 0.74 10.52 -13.66
N VAL A 24 -0.09 9.93 -12.78
CA VAL A 24 0.35 9.37 -11.50
C VAL A 24 1.43 8.30 -11.73
N GLY A 25 1.24 7.39 -12.70
CA GLY A 25 2.23 6.37 -13.02
C GLY A 25 3.58 6.96 -13.42
N ARG A 26 3.59 7.94 -14.34
CA ARG A 26 4.84 8.60 -14.77
C ARG A 26 5.53 9.33 -13.63
N GLU A 27 4.76 9.99 -12.77
CA GLU A 27 5.31 10.71 -11.63
C GLU A 27 5.82 9.76 -10.54
N ALA A 28 5.17 8.61 -10.33
CA ALA A 28 5.60 7.58 -9.40
C ALA A 28 6.94 6.97 -9.85
N ASP A 29 7.05 6.67 -11.15
CA ASP A 29 8.30 6.20 -11.76
C ASP A 29 9.42 7.23 -11.62
N ARG A 30 9.12 8.52 -11.84
CA ARG A 30 10.09 9.62 -11.69
C ARG A 30 10.61 9.73 -10.25
N LEU A 31 9.72 9.57 -9.27
CA LEU A 31 10.04 9.63 -7.84
C LEU A 31 10.58 8.29 -7.29
N GLY A 32 10.62 7.24 -8.12
CA GLY A 32 11.10 5.91 -7.75
C GLY A 32 10.20 5.14 -6.78
N LEU A 33 8.92 5.51 -6.64
CA LEU A 33 8.01 4.88 -5.66
C LEU A 33 7.87 3.37 -5.89
N LEU A 34 7.79 2.63 -4.78
CA LEU A 34 7.73 1.17 -4.79
C LEU A 34 6.30 0.64 -4.69
N VAL A 35 6.15 -0.61 -5.10
CA VAL A 35 4.95 -1.41 -4.85
C VAL A 35 5.32 -2.65 -4.04
N SER A 36 4.50 -2.96 -3.05
CA SER A 36 4.56 -4.19 -2.26
C SER A 36 3.39 -5.09 -2.63
N GLN A 37 3.64 -6.37 -2.84
CA GLN A 37 2.63 -7.41 -2.93
C GLN A 37 2.12 -7.72 -1.52
N PHE A 38 0.91 -7.27 -1.21
CA PHE A 38 0.34 -7.41 0.12
C PHE A 38 0.21 -8.87 0.60
N GLU A 39 -0.06 -9.79 -0.34
CA GLU A 39 -0.24 -11.21 -0.07
C GLU A 39 1.05 -11.90 0.41
N SER A 40 2.23 -11.37 0.09
CA SER A 40 3.54 -11.88 0.53
C SER A 40 4.27 -10.96 1.51
N TRP A 41 3.63 -9.84 1.91
CA TRP A 41 4.15 -8.89 2.89
C TRP A 41 3.78 -9.32 4.32
N GLU A 42 4.76 -9.38 5.21
CA GLU A 42 4.50 -9.52 6.64
C GLU A 42 4.42 -8.15 7.31
N PRO A 43 3.44 -7.90 8.19
CA PRO A 43 3.43 -6.66 8.95
C PRO A 43 4.70 -6.52 9.79
N PRO A 44 5.27 -5.30 9.90
CA PRO A 44 6.39 -5.07 10.79
C PRO A 44 6.01 -5.49 12.23
N PRO A 45 6.95 -5.99 13.04
CA PRO A 45 6.71 -6.25 14.45
C PRO A 45 6.10 -5.01 15.10
N THR A 46 4.89 -5.14 15.63
CA THR A 46 4.15 -4.01 16.23
C THR A 46 4.11 -4.24 17.74
N PRO A 47 4.85 -3.44 18.54
CA PRO A 47 4.79 -3.51 20.00
C PRO A 47 3.34 -3.50 20.48
N GLU A 48 3.00 -4.36 21.45
CA GLU A 48 1.61 -4.49 21.94
C GLU A 48 1.06 -3.15 22.45
N ARG A 49 1.93 -2.35 23.08
CA ARG A 49 1.59 -1.00 23.57
C ARG A 49 1.22 -0.01 22.48
N TRP A 50 1.56 -0.27 21.21
CA TRP A 50 1.14 0.56 20.09
C TRP A 50 -0.25 0.20 19.56
N LEU A 51 -0.81 -0.94 19.98
CA LEU A 51 -2.14 -1.35 19.54
C LEU A 51 -3.23 -0.54 20.29
N PRO A 52 -4.24 -0.02 19.59
CA PRO A 52 -5.32 0.74 20.19
C PRO A 52 -6.17 -0.13 21.13
N VAL A 53 -6.15 0.18 22.43
CA VAL A 53 -6.84 -0.58 23.49
C VAL A 53 -8.34 -0.71 23.26
N ASN A 54 -9.00 0.33 22.74
CA ASN A 54 -10.47 0.37 22.59
C ASN A 54 -10.96 0.21 21.15
N ARG A 55 -10.04 0.00 20.20
CA ARG A 55 -10.34 -0.10 18.76
C ARG A 55 -9.46 -1.16 18.06
N PRO A 56 -9.41 -2.41 18.58
CA PRO A 56 -8.57 -3.46 17.98
C PRO A 56 -8.98 -3.80 16.54
N ASP A 57 -10.19 -3.42 16.13
CA ASP A 57 -10.68 -3.52 14.76
C ASP A 57 -9.86 -2.68 13.75
N LEU A 58 -9.21 -1.61 14.21
CA LEU A 58 -8.43 -0.71 13.34
C LEU A 58 -7.05 -1.28 12.98
N THR A 59 -6.50 -2.16 13.81
CA THR A 59 -5.14 -2.70 13.69
C THR A 59 -5.11 -4.23 13.71
N GLN A 60 -6.22 -4.88 13.38
CA GLN A 60 -6.30 -6.34 13.38
C GLN A 60 -5.38 -6.94 12.30
N ALA A 61 -4.47 -7.82 12.74
CA ALA A 61 -3.56 -8.59 11.88
C ALA A 61 -4.29 -9.14 10.66
N PRO A 62 -3.76 -8.96 9.42
CA PRO A 62 -4.43 -9.47 8.26
C PRO A 62 -4.50 -11.00 8.33
N ARG A 63 -5.63 -11.56 7.92
CA ARG A 63 -5.88 -13.01 8.01
C ARG A 63 -6.43 -13.55 6.70
N TRP A 64 -5.96 -14.73 6.33
CA TRP A 64 -6.50 -15.45 5.19
C TRP A 64 -7.89 -15.97 5.49
N GLN A 65 -8.83 -15.63 4.61
CA GLN A 65 -10.18 -16.13 4.62
C GLN A 65 -10.56 -16.50 3.19
N ARG A 66 -10.58 -17.82 2.90
CA ARG A 66 -10.97 -18.36 1.59
C ARG A 66 -10.18 -17.74 0.42
N GLY A 67 -8.86 -17.66 0.57
CA GLY A 67 -7.96 -17.14 -0.47
C GLY A 67 -7.96 -15.62 -0.62
N VAL A 68 -8.62 -14.88 0.28
CA VAL A 68 -8.52 -13.43 0.40
C VAL A 68 -7.84 -13.08 1.71
N LEU A 69 -6.83 -12.21 1.65
CA LEU A 69 -6.14 -11.71 2.83
C LEU A 69 -6.88 -10.49 3.38
N VAL A 70 -7.80 -10.73 4.31
CA VAL A 70 -8.62 -9.66 4.89
C VAL A 70 -7.77 -8.83 5.83
N GLU A 71 -7.65 -7.53 5.58
CA GLU A 71 -6.86 -6.60 6.37
C GLU A 71 -7.71 -5.67 7.26
N GLY A 72 -7.12 -5.22 8.37
CA GLY A 72 -7.60 -4.06 9.12
C GLY A 72 -7.14 -2.75 8.46
N LYS A 73 -8.00 -1.73 8.48
CA LYS A 73 -7.81 -0.48 7.70
C LYS A 73 -6.48 0.23 7.94
N TYR A 74 -5.95 0.25 9.17
CA TYR A 74 -4.76 1.06 9.50
C TYR A 74 -3.53 0.26 9.89
N GLN A 75 -3.51 -1.06 9.68
CA GLN A 75 -2.30 -1.84 9.92
C GLN A 75 -1.37 -1.89 8.71
N ALA A 76 -1.95 -1.99 7.52
CA ALA A 76 -1.21 -2.02 6.26
C ALA A 76 -0.97 -0.61 5.69
N HIS A 77 -1.90 0.31 5.95
CA HIS A 77 -1.90 1.66 5.38
C HIS A 77 -1.38 2.67 6.39
N THR A 78 -0.09 2.96 6.31
CA THR A 78 0.53 4.06 7.06
C THR A 78 1.07 5.10 6.08
N HIS A 79 0.55 6.33 6.17
CA HIS A 79 0.82 7.40 5.19
C HIS A 79 2.32 7.80 5.11
N ASP A 80 3.12 7.40 6.10
CA ASP A 80 4.55 7.69 6.21
C ASP A 80 5.48 6.65 5.55
N ARG A 81 4.99 5.48 5.09
CA ARG A 81 5.87 4.43 4.53
C ARG A 81 6.21 4.63 3.05
N ARG A 82 5.39 5.38 2.30
CA ARG A 82 5.60 5.68 0.87
C ARG A 82 5.89 4.45 -0.03
N VAL A 83 5.37 3.29 0.35
CA VAL A 83 5.34 2.06 -0.46
C VAL A 83 3.88 1.75 -0.74
N ALA A 84 3.50 1.72 -2.01
CA ALA A 84 2.12 1.44 -2.40
C ALA A 84 1.79 -0.05 -2.16
N SER A 85 0.70 -0.34 -1.46
CA SER A 85 0.27 -1.71 -1.22
C SER A 85 -0.61 -2.21 -2.37
N TYR A 86 -0.16 -3.25 -3.08
CA TYR A 86 -0.95 -3.95 -4.09
C TYR A 86 -1.72 -5.10 -3.46
N HIS A 87 -3.05 -4.99 -3.45
CA HIS A 87 -3.95 -6.08 -3.10
C HIS A 87 -4.73 -6.54 -4.33
N SER A 88 -4.71 -7.83 -4.66
CA SER A 88 -5.33 -8.40 -5.87
C SER A 88 -6.85 -8.21 -5.92
N SER A 89 -7.53 -8.20 -4.77
CA SER A 89 -8.99 -8.00 -4.70
C SER A 89 -9.46 -6.54 -4.83
N TYR A 90 -8.55 -5.56 -4.75
CA TYR A 90 -8.95 -4.16 -4.83
C TYR A 90 -9.35 -3.74 -6.24
N ARG A 91 -10.12 -2.66 -6.30
CA ARG A 91 -10.50 -2.07 -7.59
C ARG A 91 -9.26 -1.64 -8.33
N ALA A 92 -9.29 -1.65 -9.66
CA ALA A 92 -8.17 -1.13 -10.45
C ALA A 92 -7.80 0.29 -9.99
N LYS A 93 -8.81 1.07 -9.56
CA LYS A 93 -8.62 2.42 -9.01
C LYS A 93 -7.55 2.58 -7.93
N TRP A 94 -7.29 1.50 -7.20
CA TRP A 94 -6.37 1.42 -6.07
C TRP A 94 -4.95 1.88 -6.34
N MET A 95 -4.27 1.40 -7.38
CA MET A 95 -2.82 1.65 -7.46
C MET A 95 -2.45 3.12 -7.65
N ALA A 96 -3.17 3.85 -8.50
CA ALA A 96 -2.92 5.28 -8.66
C ALA A 96 -3.30 6.06 -7.38
N HIS A 97 -4.28 5.58 -6.61
CA HIS A 97 -4.63 6.16 -5.31
C HIS A 97 -3.50 5.94 -4.28
N GLU A 98 -2.96 4.73 -4.18
CA GLU A 98 -1.84 4.42 -3.30
C GLU A 98 -0.56 5.15 -3.65
N TYR A 99 -0.25 5.31 -4.95
CA TYR A 99 0.90 6.11 -5.34
C TYR A 99 0.76 7.57 -4.95
N LEU A 100 -0.45 8.14 -5.01
CA LEU A 100 -0.67 9.50 -4.53
C LEU A 100 -0.45 9.63 -3.03
N HIS A 101 -0.79 8.62 -2.21
CA HIS A 101 -0.39 8.59 -0.80
C HIS A 101 1.13 8.67 -0.66
N GLY A 102 1.88 7.91 -1.45
CA GLY A 102 3.34 7.95 -1.47
C GLY A 102 3.93 9.31 -1.91
N MET A 103 3.32 9.95 -2.91
CA MET A 103 3.73 11.26 -3.44
C MET A 103 3.46 12.39 -2.45
N VAL A 104 2.22 12.46 -1.97
CA VAL A 104 1.80 13.49 -1.01
C VAL A 104 2.57 13.32 0.29
N GLY A 105 2.64 12.09 0.80
CA GLY A 105 3.27 11.74 2.06
C GLY A 105 2.38 12.10 3.26
N PHE A 106 3.02 12.46 4.38
CA PHE A 106 2.34 12.72 5.65
C PHE A 106 3.05 13.85 6.40
N ALA A 107 2.29 14.82 6.91
CA ALA A 107 2.85 15.84 7.79
C ALA A 107 3.05 15.30 9.20
N TRP A 108 4.20 15.59 9.81
CA TRP A 108 4.49 15.18 11.18
C TRP A 108 5.35 16.22 11.89
N HIS A 109 5.05 16.47 13.15
CA HIS A 109 5.82 17.34 14.02
C HIS A 109 6.12 16.61 15.34
N PRO A 110 7.34 16.70 15.91
CA PRO A 110 7.72 15.99 17.14
C PRO A 110 6.87 16.36 18.36
N GLU A 111 6.32 17.56 18.36
CA GLU A 111 5.42 18.08 19.39
C GLU A 111 3.96 18.16 18.90
N GLY A 112 3.63 17.46 17.81
CA GLY A 112 2.29 17.41 17.24
C GLY A 112 1.34 16.63 18.14
N SER A 113 0.17 17.20 18.43
CA SER A 113 -0.88 16.51 19.20
C SER A 113 -1.62 15.46 18.35
N ASP A 114 -2.42 14.61 18.99
CA ASP A 114 -3.35 13.72 18.27
C ASP A 114 -4.28 14.48 17.31
N PHE A 115 -4.66 15.71 17.67
CA PHE A 115 -5.44 16.58 16.79
C PHE A 115 -4.65 16.98 15.55
N PHE A 116 -3.37 17.37 15.71
CA PHE A 116 -2.48 17.62 14.56
C PHE A 116 -2.36 16.38 13.67
N ASN A 117 -2.09 15.21 14.27
CA ASN A 117 -1.93 13.95 13.54
C ASN A 117 -3.22 13.55 12.80
N ALA A 118 -4.39 13.81 13.38
CA ALA A 118 -5.68 13.57 12.73
C ALA A 118 -5.92 14.50 11.54
N LEU A 119 -5.57 15.79 11.66
CA LEU A 119 -5.66 16.74 10.56
C LEU A 119 -4.65 16.44 9.44
N ALA A 120 -3.43 16.02 9.79
CA ALA A 120 -2.43 15.57 8.83
C ALA A 120 -2.90 14.31 8.07
N ALA A 121 -3.50 13.35 8.77
CA ALA A 121 -4.06 12.15 8.14
C ALA A 121 -5.25 12.48 7.23
N TRP A 122 -6.12 13.41 7.63
CA TRP A 122 -7.16 13.95 6.76
C TRP A 122 -6.53 14.57 5.50
N GLN A 123 -5.54 15.46 5.63
CA GLN A 123 -4.90 16.09 4.49
C GLN A 123 -4.27 15.08 3.52
N ALA A 124 -3.63 14.02 4.03
CA ALA A 124 -3.02 12.97 3.21
C ALA A 124 -4.03 12.27 2.27
N GLU A 125 -5.29 12.15 2.67
CA GLU A 125 -6.36 11.52 1.88
C GLU A 125 -6.98 12.44 0.80
N ILE A 126 -6.81 13.76 0.91
CA ILE A 126 -7.55 14.72 0.06
C ILE A 126 -7.32 14.47 -1.42
N LEU A 127 -6.06 14.41 -1.86
CA LEU A 127 -5.74 14.25 -3.28
C LEU A 127 -5.97 12.81 -3.78
N PRO A 128 -5.59 11.74 -3.05
CA PRO A 128 -5.96 10.36 -3.41
C PRO A 128 -7.48 10.17 -3.60
N VAL A 129 -8.31 10.77 -2.75
CA VAL A 129 -9.77 10.73 -2.87
C VAL A 129 -10.24 11.59 -4.05
N ALA A 130 -9.66 12.77 -4.25
CA ALA A 130 -9.98 13.63 -5.37
C ALA A 130 -9.64 12.96 -6.72
N LEU A 131 -8.54 12.21 -6.80
CA LEU A 131 -8.23 11.37 -7.95
C LEU A 131 -9.37 10.39 -8.18
N TRP A 132 -9.68 9.57 -7.19
CA TRP A 132 -10.60 8.44 -7.30
C TRP A 132 -12.00 8.83 -7.80
N TYR A 133 -12.58 9.89 -7.22
CA TYR A 133 -13.97 10.26 -7.45
C TYR A 133 -14.17 11.34 -8.53
N PHE A 134 -13.10 12.01 -8.99
CA PHE A 134 -13.22 13.10 -9.96
C PHE A 134 -12.23 12.97 -11.12
N HIS A 135 -10.93 13.11 -10.88
CA HIS A 135 -9.95 13.18 -11.98
C HIS A 135 -9.91 11.88 -12.78
N ASP A 136 -10.03 10.73 -12.11
CA ASP A 136 -10.12 9.43 -12.76
C ASP A 136 -11.43 9.21 -13.51
N GLU A 137 -12.46 10.03 -13.36
CA GLU A 137 -13.70 9.88 -14.14
C GLU A 137 -13.56 10.51 -15.54
N PHE A 138 -12.61 11.43 -15.73
CA PHE A 138 -12.31 11.97 -17.06
C PHE A 138 -11.65 10.91 -17.94
N GLY A 139 -12.26 10.62 -19.09
CA GLY A 139 -11.74 9.64 -20.05
C GLY A 139 -11.80 8.18 -19.58
N LEU A 140 -12.39 7.89 -18.43
CA LEU A 140 -12.51 6.51 -17.96
C LEU A 140 -13.53 5.72 -18.78
N ARG A 141 -13.05 4.63 -19.35
CA ARG A 141 -13.89 3.66 -20.06
C ARG A 141 -14.66 2.80 -19.06
N ARG A 142 -15.98 2.75 -19.22
CA ARG A 142 -16.90 1.94 -18.41
C ARG A 142 -17.75 1.05 -19.32
N CYS A 143 -18.49 0.12 -18.72
CA CYS A 143 -19.48 -0.64 -19.46
C CYS A 143 -20.63 0.27 -19.96
N PRO A 144 -21.41 -0.16 -20.97
CA PRO A 144 -22.51 0.64 -21.52
C PRO A 144 -23.55 1.09 -20.48
N GLU A 145 -23.73 0.31 -19.42
CA GLU A 145 -24.65 0.66 -18.34
C GLU A 145 -24.15 1.83 -17.49
N HIS A 146 -22.84 2.02 -17.33
CA HIS A 146 -22.26 2.98 -16.39
C HIS A 146 -21.53 4.15 -17.06
N GLN A 147 -21.32 4.12 -18.38
CA GLN A 147 -20.64 5.20 -19.09
C GLN A 147 -21.35 6.55 -18.87
N GLY A 148 -20.59 7.56 -18.45
CA GLY A 148 -21.10 8.92 -18.22
C GLY A 148 -21.96 9.11 -16.95
N LYS A 149 -22.14 8.07 -16.12
CA LYS A 149 -22.94 8.16 -14.87
C LYS A 149 -22.13 8.60 -13.64
N GLY A 150 -20.85 8.89 -13.81
CA GLY A 150 -19.94 9.32 -12.74
C GLY A 150 -19.36 8.18 -11.90
N PRO A 151 -18.81 8.51 -10.70
CA PRO A 151 -18.15 7.53 -9.85
C PRO A 151 -19.13 6.52 -9.25
N LEU A 152 -18.71 5.26 -9.21
CA LEU A 152 -19.46 4.19 -8.52
C LEU A 152 -19.10 4.21 -7.03
N PHE A 153 -20.06 4.61 -6.20
CA PHE A 153 -19.90 4.61 -4.75
C PHE A 153 -20.18 3.22 -4.19
N ARG A 154 -19.19 2.62 -3.52
CA ARG A 154 -19.30 1.33 -2.80
C ARG A 154 -19.93 0.20 -3.63
N THR A 155 -19.82 0.29 -4.95
CA THR A 155 -20.45 -0.64 -5.91
C THR A 155 -19.37 -1.17 -6.84
N PHE A 156 -19.20 -2.48 -6.85
CA PHE A 156 -18.31 -3.18 -7.77
C PHE A 156 -19.05 -3.56 -9.05
N CYS A 157 -18.37 -3.45 -10.20
CA CYS A 157 -18.89 -3.89 -11.49
C CYS A 157 -17.75 -4.48 -12.33
N SER A 158 -17.68 -5.81 -12.43
CA SER A 158 -16.63 -6.50 -13.19
C SER A 158 -16.61 -6.10 -14.65
N ALA A 159 -17.76 -5.82 -15.27
CA ALA A 159 -17.82 -5.31 -16.64
C ALA A 159 -17.13 -3.93 -16.81
N CYS A 160 -17.21 -3.05 -15.79
CA CYS A 160 -16.48 -1.79 -15.79
C CYS A 160 -14.97 -2.01 -15.62
N GLU A 161 -14.56 -2.89 -14.69
CA GLU A 161 -13.15 -3.19 -14.45
C GLU A 161 -12.49 -3.82 -15.70
N GLN A 162 -13.19 -4.71 -16.42
CA GLN A 162 -12.71 -5.25 -17.70
C GLN A 162 -12.67 -4.20 -18.82
N ALA A 163 -13.65 -3.29 -18.86
CA ALA A 163 -13.65 -2.20 -19.85
C ALA A 163 -12.44 -1.28 -19.63
N ALA A 164 -12.12 -0.92 -18.39
CA ALA A 164 -11.02 -0.02 -18.05
C ALA A 164 -9.64 -0.51 -18.52
N LYS A 165 -9.44 -1.83 -18.64
CA LYS A 165 -8.20 -2.44 -19.17
C LYS A 165 -7.88 -2.04 -20.61
N GLN A 166 -8.88 -1.58 -21.38
CA GLN A 166 -8.68 -1.12 -22.76
C GLN A 166 -8.12 0.31 -22.81
N GLY A 167 -7.81 0.92 -21.66
CA GLY A 167 -7.35 2.30 -21.57
C GLY A 167 -8.48 3.33 -21.74
N PRO A 168 -8.13 4.63 -21.68
CA PRO A 168 -9.09 5.70 -21.69
C PRO A 168 -9.84 5.79 -23.02
N ILE A 169 -11.02 6.40 -22.95
CA ILE A 169 -11.70 6.97 -24.11
C ILE A 169 -11.32 8.44 -24.27
N GLU A 170 -11.43 8.95 -25.48
CA GLU A 170 -11.30 10.39 -25.74
C GLU A 170 -12.44 11.13 -25.04
N GLY A 171 -12.08 12.10 -24.19
CA GLY A 171 -13.01 12.98 -23.51
C GLY A 171 -13.07 14.35 -24.17
N THR A 172 -14.19 15.04 -24.01
CA THR A 172 -14.36 16.41 -24.50
C THR A 172 -13.71 17.43 -23.55
N ALA A 173 -13.40 18.63 -24.08
CA ALA A 173 -12.94 19.74 -23.24
C ALA A 173 -13.92 20.09 -22.12
N SER A 174 -15.24 20.01 -22.41
CA SER A 174 -16.30 20.25 -21.41
C SER A 174 -16.26 19.22 -20.27
N GLU A 175 -16.04 17.95 -20.58
CA GLU A 175 -15.90 16.90 -19.56
C GLU A 175 -14.63 17.08 -18.74
N LYS A 176 -13.51 17.46 -19.36
CA LYS A 176 -12.28 17.79 -18.62
C LYS A 176 -12.53 18.92 -17.64
N THR A 177 -13.10 20.04 -18.09
CA THR A 177 -13.45 21.18 -17.24
C THR A 177 -14.40 20.77 -16.11
N HIS A 178 -15.38 19.91 -16.39
CA HIS A 178 -16.31 19.43 -15.38
C HIS A 178 -15.61 18.62 -14.28
N TRP A 179 -14.89 17.55 -14.66
CA TRP A 179 -14.31 16.61 -13.72
C TRP A 179 -13.14 17.20 -12.95
N TYR A 180 -12.20 17.88 -13.63
CA TYR A 180 -11.05 18.47 -12.98
C TYR A 180 -11.49 19.66 -12.12
N GLY A 181 -12.40 20.50 -12.63
CA GLY A 181 -12.97 21.58 -11.84
C GLY A 181 -13.74 21.10 -10.59
N ALA A 182 -14.42 19.96 -10.66
CA ALA A 182 -15.06 19.35 -9.49
C ALA A 182 -14.03 18.80 -8.49
N GLY A 183 -12.98 18.13 -8.98
CA GLY A 183 -11.87 17.65 -8.17
C GLY A 183 -11.16 18.77 -7.42
N ARG A 184 -10.81 19.87 -8.11
CA ARG A 184 -10.21 21.06 -7.48
C ARG A 184 -11.09 21.67 -6.40
N ARG A 185 -12.38 21.88 -6.68
CA ARG A 185 -13.32 22.41 -5.66
C ARG A 185 -13.41 21.50 -4.44
N PHE A 186 -13.36 20.18 -4.62
CA PHE A 186 -13.30 19.24 -3.51
C PHE A 186 -12.01 19.44 -2.70
N VAL A 187 -10.84 19.45 -3.35
CA VAL A 187 -9.54 19.65 -2.67
C VAL A 187 -9.51 20.97 -1.89
N GLU A 188 -9.89 22.07 -2.52
CA GLU A 188 -9.91 23.41 -1.91
C GLU A 188 -10.89 23.47 -0.72
N ALA A 189 -12.07 22.86 -0.84
CA ALA A 189 -13.03 22.80 0.25
C ALA A 189 -12.53 21.96 1.45
N GLN A 190 -11.87 20.83 1.20
CA GLN A 190 -11.27 20.02 2.27
C GLN A 190 -10.11 20.76 2.96
N LEU A 191 -9.22 21.40 2.21
CA LEU A 191 -8.10 22.17 2.78
C LEU A 191 -8.61 23.37 3.60
N ALA A 192 -9.63 24.09 3.11
CA ALA A 192 -10.26 25.17 3.86
C ALA A 192 -10.90 24.67 5.16
N ALA A 193 -11.49 23.47 5.15
CA ALA A 193 -12.07 22.85 6.33
C ALA A 193 -11.00 22.44 7.36
N VAL A 194 -9.83 21.98 6.92
CA VAL A 194 -8.66 21.74 7.79
C VAL A 194 -8.18 23.05 8.42
N SER A 195 -8.01 24.12 7.64
CA SER A 195 -7.62 25.44 8.18
C SER A 195 -8.64 25.97 9.19
N ALA A 196 -9.94 25.86 8.90
CA ALA A 196 -11.00 26.23 9.83
C ALA A 196 -10.95 25.39 11.13
N SER A 197 -10.58 24.11 11.03
CA SER A 197 -10.42 23.24 12.20
C SER A 197 -9.26 23.69 13.09
N VAL A 198 -8.13 24.11 12.48
CA VAL A 198 -6.99 24.69 13.21
C VAL A 198 -7.40 25.98 13.92
N GLU A 199 -8.10 26.89 13.23
CA GLU A 199 -8.55 28.16 13.80
C GLU A 199 -9.56 27.96 14.95
N ALA A 200 -10.46 26.98 14.82
CA ALA A 200 -11.47 26.68 15.82
C ALA A 200 -10.92 25.90 17.02
N GLY A 201 -9.81 25.16 16.84
CA GLY A 201 -9.33 24.18 17.82
C GLY A 201 -10.24 22.97 17.98
N ASP A 202 -11.10 22.70 16.98
CA ASP A 202 -12.04 21.57 16.92
C ASP A 202 -12.30 21.19 15.47
N PHE A 203 -12.80 19.98 15.20
CA PHE A 203 -13.07 19.52 13.84
C PHE A 203 -14.21 20.31 13.20
N CYS A 204 -13.92 20.89 12.04
CA CYS A 204 -14.90 21.49 11.14
C CYS A 204 -15.03 20.61 9.88
N PRO A 205 -15.67 19.43 9.96
CA PRO A 205 -15.69 18.46 8.87
C PRO A 205 -16.42 18.99 7.64
N ALA A 206 -15.97 18.57 6.45
CA ALA A 206 -16.60 18.87 5.17
C ALA A 206 -17.01 17.57 4.45
N PRO A 207 -18.06 16.86 4.93
CA PRO A 207 -18.45 15.59 4.33
C PRO A 207 -18.93 15.77 2.89
N TRP A 208 -18.60 14.81 2.02
CA TRP A 208 -19.04 14.78 0.63
C TRP A 208 -19.63 13.42 0.28
N GLN A 209 -20.92 13.39 -0.07
CA GLN A 209 -21.68 12.16 -0.29
C GLN A 209 -21.59 11.24 0.93
N SER A 210 -20.96 10.07 0.79
CA SER A 210 -20.74 9.09 1.87
C SER A 210 -19.33 9.14 2.46
N LEU A 211 -18.53 10.16 2.14
CA LEU A 211 -17.13 10.31 2.55
C LEU A 211 -17.03 11.37 3.65
N ASP A 212 -16.30 11.03 4.71
CA ASP A 212 -15.95 11.92 5.81
C ASP A 212 -14.46 11.73 6.13
N LEU A 213 -13.63 12.58 5.54
CA LEU A 213 -12.18 12.46 5.68
C LEU A 213 -11.70 12.92 7.06
N ALA A 214 -12.48 13.74 7.78
CA ALA A 214 -12.16 14.11 9.16
C ALA A 214 -12.36 12.91 10.11
N SER A 215 -13.43 12.14 9.90
CA SER A 215 -13.63 10.87 10.60
C SER A 215 -12.53 9.86 10.27
N ASP A 216 -12.10 9.77 9.02
CA ASP A 216 -11.00 8.87 8.61
C ASP A 216 -9.66 9.29 9.24
N GLY A 217 -9.36 10.60 9.25
CA GLY A 217 -8.16 11.13 9.91
C GLY A 217 -8.16 10.89 11.42
N THR A 218 -9.32 11.04 12.07
CA THR A 218 -9.49 10.74 13.51
C THR A 218 -9.22 9.26 13.80
N ALA A 219 -9.76 8.36 12.97
CA ALA A 219 -9.57 6.93 13.14
C ALA A 219 -8.10 6.53 12.90
N TYR A 220 -7.41 7.16 11.93
CA TYR A 220 -5.98 6.97 11.73
C TYR A 220 -5.17 7.41 12.96
N ALA A 221 -5.39 8.62 13.46
CA ALA A 221 -4.68 9.12 14.64
C ALA A 221 -4.91 8.22 15.87
N GLN A 222 -6.14 7.75 16.09
CA GLN A 222 -6.43 6.79 17.16
C GLN A 222 -5.71 5.46 16.99
N ALA A 223 -5.57 4.97 15.77
CA ALA A 223 -4.87 3.71 15.49
C ALA A 223 -3.35 3.84 15.62
N GLN A 224 -2.80 5.04 15.43
CA GLN A 224 -1.37 5.27 15.26
C GLN A 224 -0.73 6.15 16.34
N SER A 225 -1.50 6.71 17.28
CA SER A 225 -1.03 7.72 18.25
C SER A 225 0.24 7.28 19.00
N GLU A 226 0.22 6.11 19.63
CA GLU A 226 1.35 5.56 20.38
C GLU A 226 2.59 5.32 19.50
N ARG A 227 2.39 4.97 18.22
CA ARG A 227 3.47 4.83 17.25
C ARG A 227 4.03 6.20 16.89
N LEU A 228 3.17 7.18 16.58
CA LEU A 228 3.57 8.51 16.13
C LEU A 228 4.27 9.33 17.23
N ASP A 229 4.00 9.06 18.50
CA ASP A 229 4.72 9.68 19.64
C ASP A 229 5.99 8.90 20.05
N SER A 230 6.16 7.67 19.55
CA SER A 230 7.26 6.80 19.95
C SER A 230 8.65 7.36 19.58
N GLN A 231 9.65 7.02 20.41
CA GLN A 231 11.05 7.34 20.13
C GLN A 231 11.54 6.73 18.81
N ALA A 232 11.05 5.54 18.45
CA ALA A 232 11.37 4.91 17.17
C ALA A 232 10.92 5.76 15.99
N PHE A 233 9.70 6.30 16.05
CA PHE A 233 9.18 7.14 15.00
C PHE A 233 9.90 8.49 14.92
N ARG A 234 10.31 9.05 16.07
CA ARG A 234 11.18 10.23 16.11
C ARG A 234 12.51 9.98 15.39
N HIS A 235 13.21 8.89 15.70
CA HIS A 235 14.45 8.50 15.00
C HIS A 235 14.23 8.26 13.49
N PHE A 236 13.11 7.62 13.14
CA PHE A 236 12.74 7.43 11.75
C PHE A 236 12.59 8.75 11.00
N MET A 237 11.91 9.74 11.61
CA MET A 237 11.73 11.07 11.01
C MET A 237 13.00 11.93 11.03
N GLU A 238 13.95 11.69 11.94
CA GLU A 238 15.28 12.31 11.90
C GLU A 238 16.09 11.87 10.68
N TRP A 239 16.00 10.58 10.29
CA TRP A 239 16.71 10.06 9.12
C TRP A 239 15.94 10.24 7.81
N PHE A 240 14.61 10.23 7.88
CA PHE A 240 13.73 10.39 6.73
C PHE A 240 12.68 11.47 6.98
N PRO A 241 13.08 12.76 6.94
CA PRO A 241 12.20 13.88 7.28
C PRO A 241 10.86 13.84 6.54
N PRO A 242 9.77 14.27 7.20
CA PRO A 242 8.48 14.38 6.54
C PRO A 242 8.54 15.47 5.46
N PRO A 243 7.66 15.41 4.45
CA PRO A 243 7.56 16.45 3.43
C PRO A 243 7.12 17.82 3.97
N ALA A 244 6.52 17.83 5.16
CA ALA A 244 6.09 19.03 5.87
C ALA A 244 6.01 18.72 7.37
N ASP A 245 6.36 19.71 8.19
CA ASP A 245 6.22 19.69 9.65
C ASP A 245 5.06 20.57 10.14
N ASP A 246 4.36 21.25 9.23
CA ASP A 246 3.14 22.00 9.50
C ASP A 246 2.04 21.74 8.45
N LEU A 247 0.78 22.00 8.82
CA LEU A 247 -0.40 21.71 7.99
C LEU A 247 -0.58 22.68 6.81
N GLU A 248 -0.03 23.90 6.89
CA GLU A 248 -0.11 24.89 5.82
C GLU A 248 0.83 24.51 4.67
N ALA A 249 2.10 24.23 4.99
CA ALA A 249 3.09 23.72 4.05
C ALA A 249 2.63 22.41 3.42
N PHE A 250 2.00 21.53 4.20
CA PHE A 250 1.45 20.29 3.68
C PHE A 250 0.28 20.52 2.71
N GLY A 251 -0.62 21.45 3.04
CA GLY A 251 -1.69 21.87 2.13
C GLY A 251 -1.16 22.47 0.82
N ALA A 252 -0.11 23.30 0.89
CA ALA A 252 0.55 23.86 -0.29
C ALA A 252 1.18 22.77 -1.18
N ARG A 253 1.79 21.74 -0.57
CA ARG A 253 2.31 20.57 -1.30
C ARG A 253 1.20 19.83 -2.06
N ILE A 254 0.06 19.60 -1.42
CA ILE A 254 -1.11 18.95 -2.06
C ILE A 254 -1.57 19.75 -3.29
N LEU A 255 -1.67 21.07 -3.16
CA LEU A 255 -2.03 21.95 -4.29
C LEU A 255 -0.97 21.92 -5.40
N GLY A 256 0.32 21.82 -5.05
CA GLY A 256 1.40 21.67 -6.02
C GLY A 256 1.26 20.42 -6.90
N PHE A 257 0.93 19.27 -6.29
CA PHE A 257 0.66 18.04 -7.04
C PHE A 257 -0.63 18.12 -7.85
N LEU A 258 -1.70 18.71 -7.30
CA LEU A 258 -2.95 18.94 -8.03
C LEU A 258 -2.69 19.78 -9.30
N ASP A 259 -1.97 20.89 -9.18
CA ASP A 259 -1.65 21.78 -10.28
C ASP A 259 -0.85 21.07 -11.38
N ALA A 260 0.15 20.27 -11.00
CA ALA A 260 0.96 19.48 -11.92
C ALA A 260 0.11 18.42 -12.66
N LEU A 261 -0.76 17.70 -11.94
CA LEU A 261 -1.69 16.72 -12.51
C LEU A 261 -2.64 17.38 -13.51
N GLU A 262 -3.22 18.53 -13.17
CA GLU A 262 -4.21 19.18 -14.03
C GLU A 262 -3.61 19.74 -15.34
N LYS A 263 -2.36 20.18 -15.27
CA LYS A 263 -1.56 20.67 -16.40
C LYS A 263 -0.89 19.55 -17.20
N ASP A 264 -0.90 18.32 -16.68
CA ASP A 264 -0.16 17.18 -17.23
C ASP A 264 1.36 17.43 -17.30
N GLU A 265 1.89 18.10 -16.27
CA GLU A 265 3.30 18.47 -16.12
C GLU A 265 3.96 17.65 -15.01
N ALA A 266 5.28 17.44 -15.08
CA ALA A 266 6.00 16.88 -13.94
C ALA A 266 5.90 17.83 -12.74
N SER A 267 5.78 17.29 -11.51
CA SER A 267 5.76 18.17 -10.35
C SER A 267 7.10 18.90 -10.20
N SER A 268 7.07 20.11 -9.64
CA SER A 268 8.28 20.91 -9.39
C SER A 268 9.13 20.39 -8.23
N LEU A 269 8.72 19.29 -7.58
CA LEU A 269 9.43 18.71 -6.46
C LEU A 269 10.64 17.93 -6.96
N ASN A 270 11.82 18.40 -6.55
CA ASN A 270 13.10 17.76 -6.78
C ASN A 270 13.47 16.90 -5.56
N GLU A 271 12.62 15.93 -5.25
CA GLU A 271 12.99 14.80 -4.40
C GLU A 271 13.72 13.82 -5.33
N ASP A 272 15.04 14.00 -5.48
CA ASP A 272 15.88 12.98 -6.14
C ASP A 272 15.51 11.62 -5.54
N ALA A 273 15.35 10.59 -6.38
CA ALA A 273 14.78 9.30 -6.02
C ALA A 273 15.31 8.81 -4.66
N MET A 274 14.51 9.02 -3.61
CA MET A 274 14.87 8.56 -2.28
C MET A 274 14.87 7.04 -2.30
N ASP A 275 15.79 6.44 -1.56
CA ASP A 275 15.85 4.99 -1.48
C ASP A 275 14.73 4.48 -0.56
N TRP A 276 13.52 4.34 -1.11
CA TRP A 276 12.34 3.92 -0.35
C TRP A 276 12.49 2.54 0.29
N ARG A 277 13.37 1.68 -0.26
CA ARG A 277 13.70 0.38 0.34
C ARG A 277 14.45 0.57 1.65
N ALA A 278 15.43 1.47 1.66
CA ALA A 278 16.18 1.82 2.87
C ALA A 278 15.23 2.32 3.97
N ARG A 279 14.29 3.20 3.61
CA ARG A 279 13.25 3.71 4.51
C ARG A 279 12.38 2.59 5.09
N ASP A 280 11.84 1.72 4.23
CA ASP A 280 10.94 0.63 4.64
C ASP A 280 11.64 -0.40 5.54
N LEU A 281 12.87 -0.80 5.20
CA LEU A 281 13.68 -1.74 5.99
C LEU A 281 14.13 -1.13 7.33
N CYS A 282 14.52 0.14 7.33
CA CYS A 282 14.87 0.86 8.55
C CYS A 282 13.67 0.91 9.52
N TRP A 283 12.47 1.19 9.02
CA TRP A 283 11.26 1.21 9.85
C TRP A 283 10.98 -0.16 10.51
N ARG A 284 11.18 -1.26 9.79
CA ARG A 284 11.03 -2.62 10.37
C ARG A 284 11.97 -2.86 11.54
N LEU A 285 13.24 -2.47 11.39
CA LEU A 285 14.24 -2.58 12.45
C LEU A 285 13.90 -1.69 13.66
N LEU A 286 13.45 -0.45 13.43
CA LEU A 286 13.02 0.46 14.51
C LEU A 286 11.74 0.01 15.22
N SER A 287 10.84 -0.65 14.49
CA SER A 287 9.62 -1.23 15.06
C SER A 287 9.97 -2.39 15.99
N LEU A 288 10.87 -3.29 15.57
CA LEU A 288 11.39 -4.37 16.41
C LEU A 288 12.21 -3.84 17.60
N TRP A 289 13.08 -2.85 17.36
CA TRP A 289 13.85 -2.15 18.39
C TRP A 289 12.99 -1.63 19.53
N SER A 290 11.77 -1.18 19.21
CA SER A 290 10.83 -0.68 20.20
C SER A 290 10.35 -1.75 21.17
N ASP A 291 10.38 -3.02 20.77
CA ASP A 291 9.94 -4.16 21.60
C ASP A 291 11.10 -4.90 22.29
N CYS A 292 12.34 -4.44 22.07
CA CYS A 292 13.55 -5.04 22.65
C CYS A 292 14.13 -4.18 23.77
N GLU A 293 14.97 -4.81 24.61
CA GLU A 293 15.72 -4.18 25.70
C GLU A 293 17.17 -4.71 25.74
N GLY A 294 18.06 -4.02 26.47
CA GLY A 294 19.44 -4.46 26.67
C GLY A 294 20.31 -4.37 25.40
N GLU A 295 21.32 -5.23 25.30
CA GLU A 295 22.35 -5.22 24.24
C GLU A 295 21.75 -5.40 22.85
N VAL A 296 20.82 -6.34 22.67
CA VAL A 296 20.15 -6.56 21.37
C VAL A 296 19.43 -5.31 20.85
N ARG A 297 18.89 -4.48 21.75
CA ARG A 297 18.28 -3.20 21.38
C ARG A 297 19.31 -2.22 20.80
N GLU A 298 20.50 -2.14 21.40
CA GLU A 298 21.58 -1.26 20.90
C GLU A 298 22.08 -1.72 19.52
N GLU A 299 22.21 -3.04 19.34
CA GLU A 299 22.59 -3.63 18.06
C GLU A 299 21.53 -3.39 16.98
N LEU A 300 20.24 -3.60 17.27
CA LEU A 300 19.15 -3.30 16.33
C LEU A 300 19.10 -1.83 15.91
N PHE A 301 19.40 -0.91 16.84
CA PHE A 301 19.49 0.51 16.52
C PHE A 301 20.65 0.80 15.55
N THR A 302 21.81 0.20 15.81
CA THR A 302 22.98 0.29 14.92
C THR A 302 22.67 -0.23 13.52
N LEU A 303 21.95 -1.35 13.42
CA LEU A 303 21.48 -1.88 12.13
C LEU A 303 20.50 -0.93 11.44
N ALA A 304 19.58 -0.32 12.17
CA ALA A 304 18.62 0.65 11.62
C ALA A 304 19.31 1.91 11.09
N GLN A 305 20.28 2.45 11.83
CA GLN A 305 21.12 3.58 11.40
C GLN A 305 21.85 3.26 10.10
N LYS A 306 22.49 2.08 10.05
CA LYS A 306 23.20 1.62 8.87
C LYS A 306 22.27 1.45 7.67
N GLN A 307 21.09 0.87 7.89
CA GLN A 307 20.09 0.72 6.84
C GLN A 307 19.59 2.07 6.33
N ALA A 308 19.55 3.10 7.17
CA ALA A 308 19.15 4.44 6.77
C ALA A 308 20.15 5.15 5.83
N GLU A 309 21.41 4.69 5.76
CA GLU A 309 22.40 5.23 4.83
C GLU A 309 22.09 4.89 3.36
N GLY A 310 21.37 3.80 3.09
CA GLY A 310 21.05 3.34 1.73
C GLY A 310 20.71 1.85 1.62
N PHE A 311 20.02 1.44 0.56
CA PHE A 311 19.65 0.04 0.33
C PHE A 311 20.85 -0.84 -0.02
N ASP A 312 21.92 -0.27 -0.55
CA ASP A 312 23.18 -0.97 -0.81
C ASP A 312 23.79 -1.59 0.46
N ARG A 313 23.39 -1.10 1.65
CA ARG A 313 23.74 -1.66 2.95
C ARG A 313 22.98 -2.93 3.32
N PHE A 314 21.86 -3.24 2.65
CA PHE A 314 20.96 -4.31 3.05
C PHE A 314 21.63 -5.69 3.19
N PRO A 315 22.52 -6.15 2.28
CA PRO A 315 23.21 -7.44 2.45
C PRO A 315 23.99 -7.55 3.76
N GLU A 316 24.63 -6.47 4.17
CA GLU A 316 25.40 -6.41 5.42
C GLU A 316 24.48 -6.36 6.64
N VAL A 317 23.40 -5.58 6.57
CA VAL A 317 22.37 -5.49 7.61
C VAL A 317 21.68 -6.84 7.83
N ALA A 318 21.27 -7.53 6.75
CA ALA A 318 20.62 -8.82 6.82
C ALA A 318 21.54 -9.91 7.39
N THR A 319 22.83 -9.91 7.00
CA THR A 319 23.83 -10.84 7.55
C THR A 319 24.03 -10.59 9.05
N ALA A 320 24.18 -9.34 9.48
CA ALA A 320 24.33 -9.00 10.88
C ALA A 320 23.07 -9.34 11.71
N TYR A 321 21.88 -9.11 11.16
CA TYR A 321 20.63 -9.48 11.80
C TYR A 321 20.52 -10.99 12.05
N ARG A 322 20.96 -11.83 11.11
CA ARG A 322 20.99 -13.30 11.30
C ARG A 322 21.87 -13.71 12.48
N HIS A 323 23.02 -13.07 12.65
CA HIS A 323 23.87 -13.30 13.82
C HIS A 323 23.15 -12.92 15.11
N LEU A 324 22.41 -11.81 15.14
CA LEU A 324 21.58 -11.47 16.29
C LEU A 324 20.47 -12.50 16.54
N TYR A 325 19.82 -13.00 15.49
CA TYR A 325 18.79 -14.03 15.60
C TYR A 325 19.33 -15.35 16.18
N ASP A 326 20.57 -15.73 15.85
CA ASP A 326 21.19 -16.95 16.39
C ASP A 326 21.42 -16.86 17.91
N ASP A 327 21.67 -15.65 18.42
CA ASP A 327 22.01 -15.39 19.82
C ASP A 327 20.82 -14.92 20.67
N TRP A 328 19.75 -14.41 20.05
CA TRP A 328 18.62 -13.76 20.72
C TRP A 328 17.26 -14.25 20.18
N TYR A 329 16.21 -14.19 21.02
CA TYR A 329 14.85 -14.49 20.59
C TYR A 329 14.28 -13.33 19.76
N LEU A 330 14.49 -13.39 18.45
CA LEU A 330 14.00 -12.42 17.47
C LEU A 330 13.15 -13.11 16.38
N PRO A 331 12.33 -12.37 15.61
CA PRO A 331 11.70 -12.91 14.42
C PRO A 331 12.71 -13.51 13.44
N GLU A 332 12.30 -14.54 12.70
CA GLU A 332 13.13 -15.07 11.62
C GLU A 332 13.45 -13.99 10.59
N THR A 333 14.62 -14.07 9.96
CA THR A 333 15.11 -13.05 9.02
C THR A 333 14.18 -12.89 7.82
N GLU A 334 13.66 -14.03 7.33
CA GLU A 334 12.72 -14.16 6.25
C GLU A 334 11.39 -13.47 6.58
N VAL A 335 10.95 -13.53 7.85
CA VAL A 335 9.73 -12.89 8.34
C VAL A 335 9.93 -11.39 8.54
N LEU A 336 11.03 -10.97 9.20
CA LEU A 336 11.30 -9.55 9.42
C LEU A 336 11.40 -8.80 8.09
N PHE A 337 12.08 -9.37 7.09
CA PHE A 337 12.33 -8.73 5.81
C PHE A 337 11.37 -9.16 4.69
N ALA A 338 10.24 -9.81 5.00
CA ALA A 338 9.16 -10.03 4.05
C ALA A 338 8.39 -8.72 3.76
N VAL A 339 8.97 -7.86 2.93
CA VAL A 339 8.45 -6.54 2.55
C VAL A 339 7.47 -6.57 1.38
N GLY A 340 7.18 -7.75 0.83
CA GLY A 340 6.30 -7.95 -0.31
C GLY A 340 6.92 -7.54 -1.66
N TYR A 341 8.23 -7.34 -1.75
CA TYR A 341 8.94 -7.13 -3.01
C TYR A 341 10.35 -7.73 -2.92
N PRO A 342 10.95 -8.18 -4.05
CA PRO A 342 12.26 -8.81 -4.03
C PRO A 342 13.35 -7.85 -3.51
N LEU A 343 14.15 -8.29 -2.53
CA LEU A 343 15.28 -7.52 -2.02
C LEU A 343 16.60 -7.83 -2.75
N GLY A 344 16.59 -8.77 -3.70
CA GLY A 344 17.78 -9.10 -4.49
C GLY A 344 18.94 -9.72 -3.70
N PHE A 345 18.69 -10.14 -2.46
CA PHE A 345 19.66 -10.79 -1.58
C PHE A 345 19.07 -12.08 -1.03
N GLU A 346 19.65 -13.21 -1.44
CA GLU A 346 19.36 -14.56 -0.92
C GLU A 346 17.87 -14.95 -0.88
N GLY A 347 17.07 -14.46 -1.84
CA GLY A 347 15.64 -14.78 -1.92
C GLY A 347 14.76 -14.03 -0.91
N LEU A 348 15.31 -13.12 -0.11
CA LEU A 348 14.53 -12.30 0.84
C LEU A 348 13.59 -11.33 0.12
N GLY A 349 12.54 -10.94 0.84
CA GLY A 349 11.60 -9.91 0.42
C GLY A 349 10.14 -10.36 0.35
N CYS A 350 9.87 -11.67 0.29
CA CYS A 350 8.53 -12.23 0.20
C CYS A 350 8.35 -13.39 1.19
N SER A 351 7.24 -13.40 1.94
CA SER A 351 6.91 -14.49 2.86
C SER A 351 6.28 -15.66 2.11
N VAL A 352 7.04 -16.76 2.01
CA VAL A 352 6.55 -18.03 1.47
C VAL A 352 5.45 -18.60 2.36
N ASP A 353 5.63 -18.53 3.68
CA ASP A 353 4.66 -19.06 4.64
C ASP A 353 3.32 -18.35 4.58
N ARG A 354 3.33 -17.03 4.35
CA ARG A 354 2.10 -16.26 4.16
C ARG A 354 1.36 -16.68 2.92
N ILE A 355 2.07 -16.88 1.80
CA ILE A 355 1.47 -17.36 0.56
C ILE A 355 0.94 -18.79 0.72
N ARG A 356 1.71 -19.67 1.38
CA ARG A 356 1.30 -21.03 1.71
C ARG A 356 0.01 -21.02 2.53
N ALA A 357 -0.07 -20.23 3.60
CA ALA A 357 -1.29 -20.10 4.41
C ALA A 357 -2.50 -19.62 3.59
N GLY A 358 -2.29 -18.73 2.62
CA GLY A 358 -3.33 -18.29 1.71
C GLY A 358 -3.84 -19.40 0.80
N LEU A 359 -2.93 -20.17 0.22
CA LEU A 359 -3.26 -21.35 -0.57
C LEU A 359 -3.93 -22.45 0.28
N GLU A 360 -3.45 -22.71 1.49
CA GLU A 360 -4.04 -23.68 2.45
C GLU A 360 -5.48 -23.33 2.81
N SER A 361 -5.83 -22.05 2.81
CA SER A 361 -7.21 -21.61 3.08
C SER A 361 -8.21 -21.97 1.97
N VAL A 362 -7.74 -22.48 0.82
CA VAL A 362 -8.56 -22.87 -0.35
C VAL A 362 -8.27 -24.29 -0.82
N CYS A 363 -7.00 -24.70 -0.94
CA CYS A 363 -6.61 -26.00 -1.51
C CYS A 363 -5.69 -26.82 -0.58
N PRO A 364 -6.11 -27.07 0.68
CA PRO A 364 -5.28 -27.75 1.68
C PRO A 364 -4.88 -29.18 1.27
N LEU A 365 -5.76 -29.92 0.57
CA LEU A 365 -5.45 -31.30 0.16
C LEU A 365 -4.42 -31.32 -0.96
N THR A 366 -4.53 -30.39 -1.92
CA THR A 366 -3.54 -30.22 -2.99
C THR A 366 -2.18 -29.91 -2.41
N LEU A 367 -2.09 -28.95 -1.49
CA LEU A 367 -0.82 -28.60 -0.86
C LEU A 367 -0.21 -29.73 -0.04
N ALA A 368 -1.01 -30.51 0.69
CA ALA A 368 -0.53 -31.67 1.44
C ALA A 368 0.08 -32.77 0.55
N SER A 369 -0.25 -32.77 -0.75
CA SER A 369 0.21 -33.75 -1.74
C SER A 369 1.36 -33.21 -2.63
N LEU A 370 1.72 -31.94 -2.47
CA LEU A 370 2.69 -31.24 -3.31
C LEU A 370 4.07 -31.21 -2.63
N ASP A 371 5.15 -31.26 -3.42
CA ASP A 371 6.48 -30.94 -2.91
C ASP A 371 6.53 -29.46 -2.47
N PRO A 372 6.96 -29.13 -1.24
CA PRO A 372 7.10 -27.75 -0.78
C PRO A 372 7.87 -26.84 -1.74
N ALA A 373 8.86 -27.36 -2.47
CA ALA A 373 9.67 -26.60 -3.43
C ALA A 373 8.85 -26.01 -4.59
N VAL A 374 7.66 -26.58 -4.89
CA VAL A 374 6.76 -26.04 -5.91
C VAL A 374 6.11 -24.73 -5.45
N VAL A 375 5.80 -24.60 -4.16
CA VAL A 375 5.28 -23.34 -3.60
C VAL A 375 6.37 -22.27 -3.61
N ASP A 376 7.60 -22.63 -3.23
CA ASP A 376 8.75 -21.72 -3.28
C ASP A 376 8.99 -21.23 -4.71
N GLY A 377 8.93 -22.15 -5.68
CA GLY A 377 9.00 -21.84 -7.11
C GLY A 377 7.87 -20.93 -7.59
N PHE A 378 6.65 -21.14 -7.09
CA PHE A 378 5.53 -20.24 -7.37
C PHE A 378 5.79 -18.84 -6.83
N VAL A 379 6.14 -18.69 -5.54
CA VAL A 379 6.41 -17.38 -4.91
C VAL A 379 7.52 -16.62 -5.66
N ALA A 380 8.59 -17.30 -6.07
CA ALA A 380 9.67 -16.69 -6.83
C ALA A 380 9.24 -16.22 -8.24
N SER A 381 8.22 -16.84 -8.81
CA SER A 381 7.70 -16.55 -10.16
C SER A 381 6.47 -15.64 -10.17
N ASP A 382 5.79 -15.49 -9.03
CA ASP A 382 4.52 -14.77 -8.93
C ASP A 382 4.70 -13.31 -9.33
N ARG A 383 3.62 -12.75 -9.88
CA ARG A 383 3.57 -11.39 -10.39
C ARG A 383 2.34 -10.71 -9.83
N LEU A 384 2.44 -9.38 -9.73
CA LEU A 384 1.28 -8.56 -9.41
C LEU A 384 0.28 -8.70 -10.56
N GLU A 385 -0.86 -9.31 -10.27
CA GLU A 385 -1.96 -9.49 -11.21
C GLU A 385 -3.30 -9.33 -10.50
N ARG A 386 -4.29 -8.80 -11.24
CA ARG A 386 -5.66 -8.60 -10.75
C ARG A 386 -6.45 -9.92 -10.82
N VAL A 387 -5.88 -10.96 -10.22
CA VAL A 387 -6.35 -12.35 -10.22
C VAL A 387 -6.13 -12.92 -8.82
N PRO A 388 -7.11 -13.62 -8.21
CA PRO A 388 -6.95 -14.23 -6.88
C PRO A 388 -5.74 -15.17 -6.79
N LEU A 389 -5.06 -15.19 -5.64
CA LEU A 389 -3.85 -15.98 -5.38
C LEU A 389 -3.97 -17.43 -5.86
N VAL A 390 -5.05 -18.12 -5.49
CA VAL A 390 -5.25 -19.54 -5.83
C VAL A 390 -5.38 -19.78 -7.34
N GLN A 391 -5.91 -18.82 -8.09
CA GLN A 391 -6.04 -18.92 -9.55
C GLN A 391 -4.69 -18.72 -10.23
N ARG A 392 -3.86 -17.80 -9.73
CA ARG A 392 -2.47 -17.63 -10.19
C ARG A 392 -1.64 -18.90 -9.94
N PHE A 393 -1.80 -19.49 -8.75
CA PHE A 393 -1.15 -20.75 -8.39
C PHE A 393 -1.63 -21.92 -9.27
N ALA A 394 -2.92 -22.04 -9.56
CA ALA A 394 -3.43 -23.05 -10.49
C ALA A 394 -2.84 -22.90 -11.91
N GLY A 395 -2.69 -21.67 -12.39
CA GLY A 395 -1.99 -21.37 -13.63
C GLY A 395 -0.53 -21.83 -13.60
N TYR A 396 0.19 -21.57 -12.50
CA TYR A 396 1.57 -22.03 -12.30
C TYR A 396 1.69 -23.55 -12.29
N VAL A 397 0.86 -24.25 -11.50
CA VAL A 397 0.86 -25.73 -11.42
C VAL A 397 0.62 -26.36 -12.79
N SER A 398 -0.32 -25.81 -13.56
CA SER A 398 -0.63 -26.30 -14.92
C SER A 398 0.55 -26.16 -15.89
N GLN A 399 1.39 -25.13 -15.71
CA GLN A 399 2.59 -24.92 -16.51
C GLN A 399 3.75 -25.85 -16.11
N GLN A 400 3.80 -26.30 -14.85
CA GLN A 400 4.81 -27.24 -14.37
C GLN A 400 4.54 -28.69 -14.80
N HIS A 401 3.34 -28.99 -15.32
CA HIS A 401 2.95 -30.33 -15.80
C HIS A 401 3.18 -31.44 -14.76
N LEU A 402 2.87 -31.18 -13.49
CA LEU A 402 3.19 -32.08 -12.37
C LEU A 402 2.38 -33.38 -12.41
N SER A 403 1.06 -33.29 -12.55
CA SER A 403 0.13 -34.43 -12.65
C SER A 403 -1.29 -33.97 -12.96
N SER A 404 -1.96 -34.66 -13.89
CA SER A 404 -3.38 -34.45 -14.19
C SER A 404 -4.31 -34.72 -13.00
N GLU A 405 -3.92 -35.61 -12.09
CA GLU A 405 -4.73 -35.91 -10.90
C GLU A 405 -4.68 -34.76 -9.89
N LEU A 406 -3.50 -34.15 -9.75
CA LEU A 406 -3.26 -33.01 -8.87
C LEU A 406 -3.96 -31.74 -9.40
N GLU A 407 -3.85 -31.47 -10.70
CA GLU A 407 -4.60 -30.40 -11.37
C GLU A 407 -6.11 -30.56 -11.18
N ALA A 408 -6.64 -31.78 -11.39
CA ALA A 408 -8.06 -32.07 -11.18
C ALA A 408 -8.49 -31.93 -9.71
N GLN A 409 -7.60 -32.20 -8.75
CA GLN A 409 -7.88 -31.98 -7.33
C GLN A 409 -7.95 -30.50 -6.99
N LEU A 410 -6.97 -29.72 -7.46
CA LEU A 410 -6.92 -28.28 -7.27
C LEU A 410 -8.18 -27.61 -7.82
N GLU A 411 -8.61 -27.97 -9.03
CA GLU A 411 -9.87 -27.47 -9.61
C GLU A 411 -11.10 -27.78 -8.75
N ARG A 412 -11.18 -28.99 -8.17
CA ARG A 412 -12.29 -29.37 -7.29
C ARG A 412 -12.31 -28.53 -6.02
N GLU A 413 -11.14 -28.30 -5.40
CA GLU A 413 -11.03 -27.48 -4.19
C GLU A 413 -11.40 -26.02 -4.48
N ILE A 414 -10.89 -25.44 -5.58
CA ILE A 414 -11.24 -24.06 -5.99
C ILE A 414 -12.76 -23.93 -6.18
N ARG A 415 -13.40 -24.85 -6.93
CA ARG A 415 -14.85 -24.81 -7.16
C ARG A 415 -15.67 -25.00 -5.88
N ALA A 416 -15.19 -25.77 -4.91
CA ALA A 416 -15.87 -25.95 -3.64
C ALA A 416 -15.87 -24.66 -2.79
N HIS A 417 -14.86 -23.82 -2.95
CA HIS A 417 -14.73 -22.54 -2.25
C HIS A 417 -15.44 -21.37 -2.95
N ASP A 418 -15.67 -21.48 -4.26
CA ASP A 418 -16.45 -20.53 -5.06
C ASP A 418 -17.52 -21.25 -5.93
N PRO A 419 -18.58 -21.80 -5.31
CA PRO A 419 -19.57 -22.62 -6.03
C PRO A 419 -20.42 -21.84 -7.04
N ASP A 420 -20.45 -20.51 -6.93
CA ASP A 420 -21.29 -19.62 -7.76
C ASP A 420 -20.47 -18.79 -8.77
N GLY A 421 -19.14 -18.92 -8.79
CA GLY A 421 -18.27 -18.04 -9.59
C GLY A 421 -18.42 -16.56 -9.21
N SER A 422 -18.78 -16.31 -7.95
CA SER A 422 -19.10 -14.97 -7.49
C SER A 422 -17.81 -14.20 -7.29
N ASP A 423 -17.57 -13.20 -8.15
CA ASP A 423 -16.58 -12.14 -7.97
C ASP A 423 -16.48 -11.83 -6.47
N LEU A 424 -15.37 -12.25 -5.85
CA LEU A 424 -15.09 -12.05 -4.43
C LEU A 424 -15.25 -10.55 -4.14
N LYS A 425 -16.39 -10.20 -3.52
CA LYS A 425 -16.72 -8.84 -3.11
C LYS A 425 -15.76 -8.42 -2.00
N SER A 426 -14.82 -7.57 -2.32
CA SER A 426 -14.21 -6.61 -1.38
C SER A 426 -14.57 -5.19 -1.81
#